data_AF-A0A1J3IK95-F1
#
_entry.id   AF-A0A1J3IK95-F1
#
_cell.length_a   1.000
_cell.length_b   1.000
_cell.length_c   1.000
_cell.angle_alpha   90.00
_cell.angle_beta   90.00
_cell.angle_gamma   90.00
#
_symmetry.space_group_name_H-M   'P 1'
#
loop_
_entity.id
_entity.type
_entity.pdbx_description
1 polymer ?
#
loop_
_entity_poly.entity_id
_entity_poly.type
_entity_poly.pdbx_seq_one_letter_code
_entity_poly.pdbx_strand_id
1 'polypeptide(L)'
;GLWHMLHVNNASEFGSWLKQLSSHVESLVPISTKEQEGGRGSVVPGRSMHLFWIGMPVLINGMLNTDEKKEKMSDTVWHEYDRSLGESKILRQMGGPLILLDIQSFTWNCGPQCTLDGMHYDPAVYDAAVHVMLNALLIESHQTL
;
A
#
# COMPACT_ATOMS: atom_id res chain seq x y z
N GLY A 1 -5.16 -6.99 2.02
CA GLY A 1 -4.96 -7.87 0.85
C GLY A 1 -4.97 -9.33 1.26
N LEU A 2 -3.84 -9.86 1.72
CA LEU A 2 -3.65 -11.30 1.98
C LEU A 2 -4.72 -11.98 2.85
N TRP A 3 -5.14 -11.34 3.95
CA TRP A 3 -6.20 -11.91 4.79
C TRP A 3 -7.52 -12.09 4.02
N HIS A 4 -7.91 -11.05 3.25
CA HIS A 4 -9.13 -11.09 2.44
C HIS A 4 -9.01 -12.14 1.33
N MET A 5 -7.84 -12.24 0.71
CA MET A 5 -7.52 -13.27 -0.29
C MET A 5 -7.71 -14.68 0.27
N LEU A 6 -7.19 -14.96 1.47
CA LEU A 6 -7.29 -16.29 2.08
C LEU A 6 -8.71 -16.63 2.58
N HIS A 7 -9.42 -15.66 3.17
CA HIS A 7 -10.67 -15.96 3.89
C HIS A 7 -11.94 -15.65 3.11
N VAL A 8 -11.93 -14.65 2.23
CA VAL A 8 -13.08 -14.23 1.42
C VAL A 8 -12.91 -14.63 -0.04
N ASN A 9 -11.69 -14.47 -0.57
CA ASN A 9 -11.32 -14.82 -1.94
C ASN A 9 -12.19 -14.15 -3.04
N ASN A 10 -12.53 -12.87 -2.85
CA ASN A 10 -13.32 -12.08 -3.78
C ASN A 10 -12.65 -10.73 -4.10
N ALA A 11 -11.91 -10.66 -5.20
CA ALA A 11 -11.18 -9.45 -5.59
C ALA A 11 -12.12 -8.27 -5.91
N SER A 12 -13.28 -8.54 -6.53
CA SER A 12 -14.26 -7.51 -6.88
C SER A 12 -14.86 -6.84 -5.64
N GLU A 13 -15.22 -7.62 -4.63
CA GLU A 13 -15.70 -7.11 -3.33
C GLU A 13 -14.61 -6.31 -2.63
N PHE A 14 -13.39 -6.84 -2.57
CA PHE A 14 -12.22 -6.13 -2.05
C PHE A 14 -12.05 -4.75 -2.71
N GLY A 15 -12.08 -4.70 -4.05
CA GLY A 15 -12.01 -3.45 -4.80
C GLY A 15 -13.15 -2.47 -4.49
N SER A 16 -14.37 -2.97 -4.27
CA SER A 16 -15.51 -2.14 -3.87
C SER A 16 -15.32 -1.49 -2.49
N TRP A 17 -14.72 -2.21 -1.54
CA TRP A 17 -14.40 -1.69 -0.22
C TRP A 17 -13.25 -0.69 -0.26
N LEU A 18 -12.25 -0.91 -1.13
CA LEU A 18 -11.17 0.06 -1.34
C LEU A 18 -11.68 1.38 -1.91
N LYS A 19 -12.63 1.34 -2.85
CA LYS A 19 -13.26 2.56 -3.39
C LYS A 19 -14.00 3.34 -2.30
N GLN A 20 -14.76 2.65 -1.45
CA GLN A 20 -15.43 3.26 -0.30
C GLN A 20 -14.42 3.85 0.68
N LEU A 21 -13.36 3.11 1.00
CA LEU A 21 -12.28 3.59 1.86
C LEU A 21 -11.62 4.85 1.28
N SER A 22 -11.32 4.88 -0.03
CA SER A 22 -10.76 6.07 -0.69
C SER A 22 -11.63 7.30 -0.46
N SER A 23 -12.94 7.18 -0.69
CA SER A 23 -13.88 8.30 -0.50
C SER A 23 -13.94 8.80 0.95
N HIS A 24 -13.87 7.89 1.93
CA HIS A 24 -13.84 8.28 3.34
C HIS A 24 -12.52 8.94 3.70
N VAL A 25 -11.38 8.44 3.20
CA VAL A 25 -10.08 9.03 3.48
C VAL A 25 -9.95 10.42 2.86
N GLU A 26 -10.43 10.62 1.63
CA GLU A 26 -10.47 11.93 0.99
C GLU A 26 -11.22 12.97 1.84
N SER A 27 -12.28 12.56 2.56
CA SER A 27 -13.00 13.44 3.48
C SER A 27 -12.22 13.79 4.76
N LEU A 28 -11.24 12.97 5.15
CA LEU A 28 -10.43 13.14 6.36
C LEU A 28 -9.15 13.94 6.11
N VAL A 29 -8.63 13.94 4.88
CA VAL A 29 -7.40 14.68 4.55
C VAL A 29 -7.73 16.16 4.40
N PRO A 30 -7.16 17.06 5.23
CA PRO A 30 -7.37 18.48 5.08
C PRO A 30 -6.89 18.90 3.69
N ILE A 31 -7.82 19.43 2.90
CA ILE A 31 -7.58 19.87 1.53
C ILE A 31 -6.48 20.93 1.56
N SER A 32 -5.25 20.55 1.22
CA SER A 32 -4.23 21.53 0.83
C SER A 32 -4.50 21.86 -0.63
N THR A 33 -5.38 22.84 -0.87
CA THR A 33 -5.50 23.48 -2.17
C THR A 33 -4.21 24.26 -2.45
N LYS A 34 -3.19 23.58 -2.96
CA LYS A 34 -2.12 24.27 -3.69
C LYS A 34 -2.59 24.49 -5.12
N GLU A 35 -3.45 25.49 -5.29
CA GLU A 35 -3.64 26.22 -6.54
C GLU A 35 -4.38 27.52 -6.20
N GLN A 36 -3.63 28.50 -5.71
CA GLN A 36 -4.05 29.89 -5.76
C GLN A 36 -2.84 30.73 -6.20
N GLU A 37 -2.69 30.84 -7.51
CA GLU A 37 -1.91 31.92 -8.10
C GLU A 37 -2.46 33.26 -7.57
N GLY A 38 -1.58 34.05 -6.93
CA GLY A 38 -1.77 35.50 -6.84
C GLY A 38 -2.40 36.11 -5.58
N GLY A 39 -2.57 35.38 -4.47
CA GLY A 39 -3.20 35.93 -3.26
C GLY A 39 -2.26 36.08 -2.07
N ARG A 40 -1.84 37.31 -1.76
CA ARG A 40 -1.07 37.69 -0.56
C ARG A 40 -1.94 37.54 0.70
N GLY A 41 -2.14 36.31 1.17
CA GLY A 41 -2.87 35.96 2.39
C GLY A 41 -2.22 34.76 3.05
N SER A 42 -1.96 34.85 4.35
CA SER A 42 -1.26 33.84 5.15
C SER A 42 -1.89 32.45 4.99
N VAL A 43 -1.31 31.61 4.13
CA VAL A 43 -1.67 30.21 3.98
C VAL A 43 -1.13 29.49 5.21
N VAL A 44 -2.01 29.15 6.16
CA VAL A 44 -1.66 28.18 7.20
C VAL A 44 -1.17 26.94 6.46
N PRO A 45 0.05 26.43 6.68
CA PRO A 45 0.51 25.21 6.01
C PRO A 45 -0.48 24.12 6.42
N GLY A 46 -1.33 23.69 5.48
CA GLY A 46 -2.18 22.53 5.71
C GLY A 46 -1.26 21.39 6.12
N ARG A 47 -1.44 20.85 7.33
CA ARG A 47 -0.65 19.72 7.83
C ARG A 47 -0.78 18.61 6.79
N SER A 48 0.32 18.23 6.13
CA SER A 48 0.26 17.16 5.16
C SER A 48 0.16 15.85 5.96
N MET A 49 -0.91 15.09 5.73
CA MET A 49 -1.06 13.80 6.38
C MET A 49 -0.45 12.73 5.48
N HIS A 50 0.57 12.06 5.99
CA HIS A 50 1.17 10.90 5.35
C HIS A 50 0.34 9.66 5.65
N LEU A 51 -0.49 9.25 4.69
CA LEU A 51 -1.24 8.00 4.75
C LEU A 51 -0.59 6.98 3.84
N PHE A 52 -0.34 5.78 4.35
CA PHE A 52 0.36 4.73 3.62
C PHE A 52 -0.53 3.53 3.41
N TRP A 53 -0.41 2.91 2.24
CA TRP A 53 -0.99 1.61 1.91
C TRP A 53 0.12 0.56 1.85
N ILE A 54 -0.01 -0.51 2.61
CA ILE A 54 0.95 -1.62 2.58
C ILE A 54 0.58 -2.55 1.42
N GLY A 55 1.43 -2.59 0.40
CA GLY A 55 1.30 -3.48 -0.75
C GLY A 55 1.34 -4.96 -0.38
N MET A 56 0.83 -5.82 -1.26
CA MET A 56 0.92 -7.27 -1.05
C MET A 56 2.34 -7.74 -1.39
N PRO A 57 2.93 -8.68 -0.61
CA PRO A 57 4.22 -9.27 -0.96
C PRO A 57 4.09 -10.19 -2.17
N VAL A 58 5.22 -10.55 -2.77
CA VAL A 58 5.32 -11.69 -3.68
C VAL A 58 4.96 -12.96 -2.92
N LEU A 59 4.11 -13.80 -3.50
CA LEU A 59 3.78 -15.11 -2.92
C LEU A 59 4.57 -16.21 -3.63
N ILE A 60 5.13 -17.14 -2.86
CA ILE A 60 5.89 -18.28 -3.40
C ILE A 60 5.04 -19.53 -3.25
N ASN A 61 4.24 -19.81 -4.28
CA ASN A 61 3.20 -20.85 -4.23
C ASN A 61 3.76 -22.23 -3.80
N GLY A 62 4.97 -22.58 -4.27
CA GLY A 62 5.65 -23.82 -3.89
C GLY A 62 6.00 -23.98 -2.39
N MET A 63 6.00 -22.88 -1.62
CA MET A 63 6.32 -22.86 -0.19
C MET A 63 5.08 -22.73 0.71
N LEU A 64 3.90 -22.48 0.12
CA LEU A 64 2.64 -22.39 0.87
C LEU A 64 2.28 -23.75 1.48
N ASN A 65 2.01 -23.76 2.78
CA ASN A 65 1.95 -24.99 3.58
C ASN A 65 0.59 -25.73 3.57
N THR A 66 -0.44 -25.18 2.93
CA THR A 66 -1.77 -25.82 2.83
C THR A 66 -2.32 -25.71 1.41
N ASP A 67 -3.13 -26.68 1.00
CA ASP A 67 -3.78 -26.67 -0.32
C ASP A 67 -4.73 -25.47 -0.46
N GLU A 68 -5.42 -25.10 0.62
CA GLU A 68 -6.26 -23.90 0.67
C GLU A 68 -5.47 -22.63 0.34
N LYS A 69 -4.27 -22.46 0.92
CA LYS A 69 -3.42 -21.30 0.61
C LYS A 69 -2.96 -21.32 -0.85
N LYS A 70 -2.55 -22.48 -1.38
CA LYS A 70 -2.10 -22.61 -2.76
C LYS A 70 -3.20 -22.26 -3.76
N GLU A 71 -4.43 -22.67 -3.47
CA GLU A 71 -5.61 -22.38 -4.30
C GLU A 71 -5.98 -20.90 -4.21
N LYS A 72 -6.21 -20.40 -2.99
CA LYS A 72 -6.77 -19.06 -2.76
C LYS A 72 -5.74 -17.94 -2.88
N MET A 73 -4.45 -18.25 -2.81
CA MET A 73 -3.37 -17.27 -2.92
C MET A 73 -2.46 -17.58 -4.13
N SER A 74 -3.06 -18.12 -5.19
CA SER A 74 -2.39 -18.33 -6.47
C SER A 74 -2.05 -17.01 -7.16
N ASP A 75 -1.09 -17.05 -8.09
CA ASP A 75 -0.63 -15.88 -8.85
C ASP A 75 -1.80 -15.18 -9.56
N THR A 76 -2.74 -15.96 -10.13
CA THR A 76 -3.96 -15.44 -10.76
C THR A 76 -4.79 -14.62 -9.77
N VAL A 77 -5.10 -15.17 -8.60
CA VAL A 77 -5.88 -14.47 -7.58
C VAL A 77 -5.11 -13.24 -7.07
N TRP A 78 -3.80 -13.37 -6.87
CA TRP A 78 -2.95 -12.25 -6.47
C TRP A 78 -3.06 -11.08 -7.47
N HIS A 79 -2.98 -11.36 -8.77
CA HIS A 79 -3.11 -10.34 -9.82
C HIS A 79 -4.51 -9.71 -9.88
N GLU A 80 -5.57 -10.46 -9.57
CA GLU A 80 -6.93 -9.90 -9.50
C GLU A 80 -7.08 -8.90 -8.35
N TYR A 81 -6.45 -9.17 -7.19
CA TYR A 81 -6.44 -8.26 -6.06
C TYR A 81 -5.58 -7.03 -6.33
N ASP A 82 -4.41 -7.20 -6.95
CA ASP A 82 -3.53 -6.10 -7.33
C ASP A 82 -4.21 -5.17 -8.36
N ARG A 83 -4.86 -5.74 -9.37
CA ARG A 83 -5.69 -4.99 -10.31
C ARG A 83 -6.81 -4.24 -9.60
N SER A 84 -7.50 -4.89 -8.67
CA SER A 84 -8.59 -4.27 -7.90
C SER A 84 -8.09 -3.11 -7.02
N LEU A 85 -6.87 -3.21 -6.48
CA LEU A 85 -6.19 -2.11 -5.78
C LEU A 85 -5.92 -0.94 -6.74
N GLY A 86 -5.35 -1.20 -7.91
CA GLY A 86 -5.11 -0.16 -8.94
C GLY A 86 -6.40 0.54 -9.38
N GLU A 87 -7.44 -0.22 -9.69
CA GLU A 87 -8.75 0.29 -10.13
C GLU A 87 -9.52 1.05 -9.03
N SER A 88 -9.18 0.82 -7.75
CA SER A 88 -9.84 1.52 -6.64
C SER A 88 -9.47 3.00 -6.54
N LYS A 89 -8.38 3.42 -7.19
CA LYS A 89 -7.80 4.76 -7.10
C LYS A 89 -7.48 5.22 -5.67
N ILE A 90 -7.30 4.30 -4.72
CA ILE A 90 -6.90 4.65 -3.35
C ILE A 90 -5.45 5.15 -3.27
N LEU A 91 -4.61 4.74 -4.22
CA LEU A 91 -3.18 5.04 -4.24
C LEU A 91 -2.88 6.38 -4.94
N ARG A 92 -1.92 7.12 -4.40
CA ARG A 92 -1.54 8.47 -4.85
C ARG A 92 -1.03 8.52 -6.28
N GLN A 93 -0.26 7.53 -6.71
CA GLN A 93 0.16 7.43 -8.11
C GLN A 93 -1.02 7.21 -9.09
N MET A 94 -2.19 6.81 -8.57
CA MET A 94 -3.43 6.64 -9.33
C MET A 94 -4.47 7.75 -9.03
N GLY A 95 -4.06 8.82 -8.36
CA GLY A 95 -4.91 9.97 -8.01
C GLY A 95 -5.57 9.91 -6.62
N GLY A 96 -5.27 8.90 -5.81
CA GLY A 96 -5.82 8.72 -4.46
C GLY A 96 -5.03 9.41 -3.35
N PRO A 97 -5.49 9.25 -2.09
CA PRO A 97 -4.84 9.89 -0.94
C PRO A 97 -3.66 9.11 -0.33
N LEU A 98 -3.47 7.80 -0.61
CA LEU A 98 -2.49 6.96 0.09
C LEU A 98 -1.20 6.74 -0.70
N ILE A 99 -0.05 6.83 -0.06
CA ILE A 99 1.26 6.48 -0.62
C ILE A 99 1.44 4.95 -0.54
N LEU A 100 1.83 4.31 -1.65
CA LEU A 100 2.14 2.89 -1.66
C LEU A 100 3.48 2.60 -0.96
N LEU A 101 3.46 1.73 0.04
CA LEU A 101 4.63 0.99 0.50
C LEU A 101 4.72 -0.30 -0.33
N ASP A 102 5.62 -0.29 -1.30
CA ASP A 102 5.75 -1.35 -2.31
C ASP A 102 6.47 -2.59 -1.76
N ILE A 103 5.78 -3.30 -0.86
CA ILE A 103 6.25 -4.55 -0.27
C ILE A 103 6.50 -5.61 -1.35
N GLN A 104 5.78 -5.57 -2.47
CA GLN A 104 6.01 -6.48 -3.59
C GLN A 104 7.44 -6.32 -4.11
N SER A 105 7.87 -5.10 -4.43
CA SER A 105 9.23 -4.84 -4.88
C SER A 105 10.28 -5.22 -3.83
N PHE A 106 10.03 -4.96 -2.54
CA PHE A 106 10.97 -5.34 -1.47
C PHE A 106 11.13 -6.84 -1.34
N THR A 107 10.02 -7.58 -1.36
CA THR A 107 10.02 -9.05 -1.27
C THR A 107 10.59 -9.71 -2.50
N TRP A 108 10.31 -9.17 -3.70
CA TRP A 108 10.94 -9.58 -4.95
C TRP A 108 12.47 -9.44 -4.90
N ASN A 109 12.96 -8.26 -4.48
CA ASN A 109 14.40 -7.99 -4.40
C ASN A 109 15.09 -8.80 -3.31
N CYS A 110 14.39 -9.13 -2.22
CA CYS A 110 14.91 -10.02 -1.19
C CYS A 110 15.06 -11.45 -1.74
N GLY A 111 14.05 -11.93 -2.46
CA GLY A 111 14.07 -13.25 -3.09
C GLY A 111 13.55 -14.38 -2.20
N PRO A 112 13.49 -15.62 -2.75
CA PRO A 112 12.80 -16.74 -2.13
C PRO A 112 13.40 -17.20 -0.80
N GLN A 113 14.69 -17.00 -0.61
CA GLN A 113 15.40 -17.34 0.63
C GLN A 113 15.00 -16.47 1.82
N CYS A 114 14.31 -15.34 1.58
CA CYS A 114 13.86 -14.44 2.63
C CYS A 114 12.53 -14.85 3.26
N THR A 115 11.95 -15.99 2.90
CA THR A 115 10.70 -16.49 3.50
C THR A 115 10.83 -17.98 3.77
N LEU A 116 10.15 -18.46 4.82
CA LEU A 116 10.12 -19.87 5.17
C LEU A 116 8.83 -20.56 4.69
N ASP A 117 7.79 -19.79 4.42
CA ASP A 117 6.45 -20.30 4.10
C ASP A 117 5.84 -19.67 2.83
N GLY A 118 6.63 -18.87 2.11
CA GLY A 118 6.24 -18.24 0.86
C GLY A 118 5.38 -16.99 1.01
N MET A 119 5.13 -16.51 2.23
CA MET A 119 4.29 -15.32 2.44
C MET A 119 4.76 -14.38 3.58
N HIS A 120 5.40 -14.91 4.62
CA HIS A 120 6.04 -14.11 5.67
C HIS A 120 7.52 -13.95 5.35
N TYR A 121 7.95 -12.71 5.16
CA TYR A 121 9.32 -12.40 4.77
C TYR A 121 10.18 -11.99 5.98
N ASP A 122 11.49 -11.98 5.77
CA ASP A 122 12.49 -11.53 6.73
C ASP A 122 12.17 -10.12 7.26
N PRO A 123 12.38 -9.84 8.57
CA PRO A 123 12.18 -8.53 9.16
C PRO A 123 12.79 -7.36 8.37
N ALA A 124 13.93 -7.57 7.70
CA ALA A 124 14.58 -6.53 6.90
C ALA A 124 13.69 -5.92 5.80
N VAL A 125 12.75 -6.70 5.25
CA VAL A 125 11.74 -6.20 4.28
C VAL A 125 10.83 -5.17 4.93
N TYR A 126 10.39 -5.42 6.16
CA TYR A 126 9.50 -4.52 6.89
C TYR A 126 10.26 -3.32 7.45
N ASP A 127 11.51 -3.51 7.89
CA ASP A 127 12.39 -2.41 8.30
C ASP A 127 12.61 -1.42 7.15
N ALA A 128 12.82 -1.92 5.93
CA ALA A 128 12.90 -1.09 4.73
C ALA A 128 11.62 -0.27 4.49
N ALA A 129 10.44 -0.86 4.69
CA ALA A 129 9.17 -0.15 4.58
C ALA A 129 9.03 0.95 5.66
N VAL A 130 9.44 0.67 6.90
CA VAL A 130 9.49 1.66 7.98
C VAL A 130 10.45 2.80 7.64
N HIS A 131 11.63 2.50 7.08
CA HIS A 131 12.57 3.52 6.62
C HIS A 131 11.96 4.43 5.56
N VAL A 132 11.16 3.90 4.62
CA VAL A 132 10.43 4.73 3.65
C VAL A 132 9.44 5.66 4.36
N MET A 133 8.69 5.17 5.35
CA MET A 133 7.77 6.00 6.12
C MET A 133 8.51 7.11 6.88
N LEU A 134 9.61 6.79 7.56
CA LEU A 134 10.41 7.75 8.31
C LEU A 134 11.04 8.81 7.40
N ASN A 135 11.56 8.40 6.24
CA ASN A 135 12.12 9.33 5.26
C ASN A 135 11.09 10.33 4.74
N ALA A 136 9.82 9.90 4.55
CA ALA A 136 8.74 10.81 4.17
C ALA A 136 8.51 11.90 5.24
N LEU A 137 8.56 11.53 6.52
CA LEU A 137 8.42 12.47 7.64
C LEU A 137 9.62 13.43 7.77
N LEU A 138 10.85 12.94 7.53
CA LEU A 138 12.05 13.78 7.53
C LEU A 138 12.01 14.83 6.41
N ILE A 139 11.59 14.43 5.21
CA ILE A 139 11.44 15.34 4.06
C ILE A 139 10.39 16.41 4.37
N GLU A 140 9.25 16.04 4.96
CA GLU A 140 8.19 17.00 5.32
C GLU A 140 8.65 17.99 6.40
N SER A 141 9.39 17.51 7.40
CA SER A 141 9.86 18.33 8.51
C SER A 141 11.03 19.26 8.14
N HIS A 142 11.53 19.20 6.89
CA HIS A 142 12.72 19.92 6.43
C HIS A 142 13.94 19.71 7.34
N GLN A 143 14.01 18.59 8.06
CA GLN A 143 15.15 18.28 8.92
C GLN A 143 16.32 17.84 8.06
N THR A 144 17.45 18.54 8.21
CA THR A 144 18.75 18.12 7.67
C THR A 144 19.51 17.34 8.73
N LEU A 145 20.03 16.17 8.34
CA LEU A 145 20.95 15.35 9.16
C LEU A 145 22.28 16.06 9.42
#